data_AF-F5YU11-F1
#
_entry.id   AF-F5YU11-F1
#
_cell.length_a   1.000
_cell.length_b   1.000
_cell.length_c   1.000
_cell.angle_alpha   90.00
_cell.angle_beta   90.00
_cell.angle_gamma   90.00
#
_symmetry.space_group_name_H-M   'P 1'
#
loop_
_entity.id
_entity.type
_entity.pdbx_description
1 polymer ?
#
loop_
_entity_poly.entity_id
_entity_poly.type
_entity_poly.pdbx_seq_one_letter_code
_entity_poly.pdbx_strand_id
1 'polypeptide(L)'
;MTVGLLAGGCAGLLGMTSAVGAGVALGDDTALIMGSAFQPTPKDSYIDQVMDYFLNPQNPFPGQPTFPGYGPVGVTTPQTDYGPGLTQGVADIDKAILEHLANGDNVTVWGYSMSAAVATQELVNLLALPPGEQPDPDHLSFVLLENLGTPNGGFFTRFEGSGMPMTPPDGIYHTDSYTIEYSGATDFPKYPLNFLALANAMAGYVSLHPALLPGWPTTFDPSSVADAVQLPTSEDVNTDYFLIPTQNLPLLDGIRWVPFFGPAMADLVQPALRVLIDLGYDRSDPADVLTPVSWSLPTIDWDTVAQNLELGFEQGWTAAQVQLGMLPESELPDLYPYLPDLSGLIGV
;
A
#
# COMPACT_ATOMS: atom_id res chain seq x y z
N MET A 1 60.32 53.82 22.74
CA MET A 1 59.48 54.55 21.77
C MET A 1 58.04 54.43 22.23
N THR A 2 57.44 55.58 22.58
CA THR A 2 55.99 55.92 22.66
C THR A 2 55.05 54.92 23.36
N VAL A 3 54.61 55.15 24.61
CA VAL A 3 53.52 56.07 25.07
C VAL A 3 52.17 55.69 24.43
N GLY A 4 51.04 55.48 25.11
CA GLY A 4 50.56 55.78 26.46
C GLY A 4 49.28 54.93 26.73
N LEU A 5 48.85 54.64 27.97
CA LEU A 5 48.31 55.51 29.04
C LEU A 5 46.76 55.50 29.08
N LEU A 6 46.24 54.96 30.20
CA LEU A 6 45.04 55.32 30.98
C LEU A 6 43.61 54.90 30.56
N ALA A 7 43.03 54.13 31.51
CA ALA A 7 41.88 54.47 32.36
C ALA A 7 40.46 54.08 31.95
N GLY A 8 39.76 53.51 32.95
CA GLY A 8 38.47 54.05 33.37
C GLY A 8 37.34 53.06 33.29
N GLY A 9 36.92 52.53 34.44
CA GLY A 9 35.73 51.69 34.55
C GLY A 9 34.42 52.48 34.48
N CYS A 10 33.32 51.74 34.36
CA CYS A 10 32.06 51.84 35.10
C CYS A 10 30.84 51.45 34.26
N ALA A 11 29.90 50.81 34.95
CA ALA A 11 28.67 50.22 34.45
C ALA A 11 27.63 51.25 33.97
N GLY A 12 26.72 50.79 33.09
CA GLY A 12 25.52 51.52 32.71
C GLY A 12 24.65 50.69 31.76
N LEU A 13 23.44 50.38 32.21
CA LEU A 13 22.41 49.53 31.61
C LEU A 13 21.74 50.18 30.37
N LEU A 14 21.17 49.31 29.52
CA LEU A 14 20.04 49.50 28.58
C LEU A 14 20.31 50.07 27.16
N GLY A 15 19.92 49.27 26.17
CA GLY A 15 19.69 49.71 24.79
C GLY A 15 19.63 48.53 23.81
N MET A 16 18.43 48.01 23.59
CA MET A 16 18.13 46.96 22.60
C MET A 16 18.61 47.36 21.21
N THR A 17 19.23 46.43 20.48
CA THR A 17 18.87 46.00 19.11
C THR A 17 20.04 45.23 18.50
N SER A 18 19.87 43.91 18.37
CA SER A 18 20.38 43.09 17.28
C SER A 18 19.79 41.69 17.47
N ALA A 19 18.50 41.56 17.15
CA ALA A 19 17.97 40.28 16.72
C ALA A 19 18.67 39.94 15.40
N VAL A 20 19.78 39.22 15.48
CA VAL A 20 20.30 38.48 14.34
C VAL A 20 19.59 37.14 14.42
N GLY A 21 18.71 36.92 13.44
CA GLY A 21 17.75 35.82 13.44
C GLY A 21 18.41 34.48 13.74
N ALA A 22 17.70 33.66 14.52
CA ALA A 22 17.81 32.23 14.36
C ALA A 22 17.64 31.97 12.86
N GLY A 23 18.70 31.51 12.19
CA GLY A 23 18.50 30.85 10.92
C GLY A 23 17.51 29.74 11.19
N VAL A 24 16.36 29.78 10.53
CA VAL A 24 15.50 28.61 10.42
C VAL A 24 16.41 27.54 9.82
N ALA A 25 16.81 26.56 10.62
CA ALA A 25 17.23 25.30 10.05
C ALA A 25 15.98 24.79 9.34
N LEU A 26 15.98 24.86 8.01
CA LEU A 26 15.03 24.08 7.23
C LEU A 26 15.44 22.64 7.52
N GLY A 27 14.58 21.84 8.18
CA GLY A 27 14.87 20.43 8.36
C GLY A 27 14.91 19.72 7.02
N ASP A 28 15.41 18.48 7.04
CA ASP A 28 15.53 17.66 5.84
C ASP A 28 14.17 17.01 5.54
N ASP A 29 13.96 16.58 4.30
CA ASP A 29 12.80 15.73 3.99
C ASP A 29 13.17 14.27 4.30
N THR A 30 12.41 13.58 5.16
CA THR A 30 12.75 12.25 5.69
C THR A 30 11.66 11.21 5.42
N ALA A 31 12.05 10.08 4.83
CA ALA A 31 11.19 8.90 4.68
C ALA A 31 11.53 7.85 5.76
N LEU A 32 10.68 7.69 6.76
CA LEU A 32 10.83 6.67 7.81
C LEU A 32 10.32 5.34 7.29
N ILE A 33 11.23 4.43 6.96
CA ILE A 33 10.92 3.12 6.36
C ILE A 33 11.06 2.04 7.41
N MET A 34 9.95 1.42 7.82
CA MET A 34 9.99 0.29 8.75
C MET A 34 10.36 -1.02 8.06
N GLY A 35 10.94 -1.93 8.83
CA GLY A 35 11.21 -3.31 8.40
C GLY A 35 9.96 -4.10 8.01
N SER A 36 10.20 -5.28 7.44
CA SER A 36 9.16 -6.22 7.00
C SER A 36 9.20 -7.51 7.83
N ALA A 37 8.24 -8.41 7.64
CA ALA A 37 8.25 -9.73 8.28
C ALA A 37 9.62 -10.42 8.17
N PHE A 38 10.12 -10.97 9.27
CA PHE A 38 11.44 -11.60 9.40
C PHE A 38 12.66 -10.69 9.17
N GLN A 39 12.47 -9.40 8.90
CA GLN A 39 13.52 -8.39 8.76
C GLN A 39 13.19 -7.13 9.57
N PRO A 40 13.30 -7.19 10.92
CA PRO A 40 13.02 -6.07 11.81
C PRO A 40 13.73 -4.77 11.44
N THR A 41 15.00 -4.87 11.04
CA THR A 41 15.76 -3.76 10.46
C THR A 41 15.68 -3.86 8.94
N PRO A 42 15.16 -2.84 8.23
CA PRO A 42 15.09 -2.85 6.78
C PRO A 42 16.51 -2.86 6.18
N LYS A 43 16.68 -3.65 5.11
CA LYS A 43 17.92 -3.69 4.33
C LYS A 43 17.90 -2.61 3.25
N ASP A 44 19.08 -2.14 2.84
CA ASP A 44 19.24 -1.16 1.76
C ASP A 44 18.46 -1.56 0.49
N SER A 45 18.55 -2.83 0.06
CA SER A 45 17.82 -3.31 -1.12
C SER A 45 16.29 -3.24 -1.01
N TYR A 46 15.73 -3.27 0.21
CA TYR A 46 14.30 -3.09 0.44
C TYR A 46 13.96 -1.59 0.48
N ILE A 47 14.79 -0.78 1.13
CA ILE A 47 14.68 0.69 1.12
C ILE A 47 14.70 1.22 -0.32
N ASP A 48 15.65 0.78 -1.14
CA ASP A 48 15.78 1.18 -2.53
C ASP A 48 14.51 0.85 -3.33
N GLN A 49 13.94 -0.35 -3.15
CA GLN A 49 12.67 -0.72 -3.79
C GLN A 49 11.50 0.16 -3.35
N VAL A 50 11.39 0.47 -2.05
CA VAL A 50 10.34 1.36 -1.54
C VAL A 50 10.48 2.76 -2.15
N MET A 51 11.71 3.29 -2.20
CA MET A 51 11.99 4.59 -2.79
C MET A 51 11.73 4.61 -4.29
N ASP A 52 12.18 3.60 -5.04
CA ASP A 52 12.12 3.59 -6.51
C ASP A 52 10.71 3.38 -7.07
N TYR A 53 9.79 2.80 -6.29
CA TYR A 53 8.44 2.46 -6.78
C TYR A 53 7.32 3.21 -6.08
N PHE A 54 7.46 3.54 -4.80
CA PHE A 54 6.36 4.12 -4.03
C PHE A 54 6.60 5.55 -3.58
N LEU A 55 7.82 5.91 -3.14
CA LEU A 55 8.07 7.23 -2.57
C LEU A 55 8.67 8.22 -3.57
N ASN A 56 9.64 7.81 -4.38
CA ASN A 56 10.30 8.67 -5.38
C ASN A 56 10.45 7.94 -6.74
N PRO A 57 9.34 7.50 -7.35
CA PRO A 57 9.37 6.76 -8.59
C PRO A 57 9.85 7.63 -9.76
N GLN A 58 10.61 7.02 -10.68
CA GLN A 58 11.04 7.70 -11.91
C GLN A 58 9.88 7.95 -12.87
N ASN A 59 8.88 7.08 -12.87
CA ASN A 59 7.71 7.16 -13.73
C ASN A 59 6.43 6.98 -12.88
N PRO A 60 6.02 8.01 -12.12
CA PRO A 60 4.79 7.93 -11.34
C PRO A 60 3.57 7.79 -12.25
N PHE A 61 2.57 7.02 -11.82
CA PHE A 61 1.27 7.00 -12.49
C PHE A 61 0.49 8.30 -12.21
N PRO A 62 -0.50 8.67 -13.04
CA PRO A 62 -1.30 9.87 -12.80
C PRO A 62 -2.01 9.84 -11.44
N GLY A 63 -1.70 10.80 -10.58
CA GLY A 63 -2.27 10.88 -9.23
C GLY A 63 -1.46 10.15 -8.16
N GLN A 64 -0.32 9.52 -8.51
CA GLN A 64 0.57 8.94 -7.51
C GLN A 64 1.21 10.05 -6.64
N PRO A 65 1.09 9.95 -5.31
CA PRO A 65 1.88 10.75 -4.36
C PRO A 65 3.37 10.53 -4.57
N THR A 66 4.15 11.61 -4.54
CA THR A 66 5.61 11.55 -4.69
C THR A 66 6.30 12.42 -3.66
N PHE A 67 7.43 11.94 -3.17
CA PHE A 67 8.26 12.52 -2.12
C PHE A 67 9.68 12.79 -2.66
N PRO A 68 9.84 13.61 -3.72
CA PRO A 68 11.15 13.88 -4.30
C PRO A 68 12.02 14.65 -3.30
N GLY A 69 13.26 14.17 -3.12
CA GLY A 69 14.20 14.78 -2.18
C GLY A 69 14.19 14.19 -0.77
N TYR A 70 13.19 13.35 -0.44
CA TYR A 70 13.13 12.65 0.84
C TYR A 70 14.29 11.65 0.96
N GLY A 71 15.07 11.75 2.05
CA GLY A 71 16.12 10.83 2.41
C GLY A 71 15.56 9.63 3.20
N PRO A 72 15.88 8.37 2.82
CA PRO A 72 15.37 7.22 3.54
C PRO A 72 16.10 6.99 4.87
N VAL A 73 15.33 6.74 5.92
CA VAL A 73 15.82 6.35 7.25
C VAL A 73 15.13 5.04 7.64
N GLY A 74 15.92 3.99 7.81
CA GLY A 74 15.43 2.68 8.25
C GLY A 74 15.07 2.68 9.74
N VAL A 75 13.83 2.37 10.08
CA VAL A 75 13.35 2.24 11.45
C VAL A 75 13.25 0.76 11.82
N THR A 76 13.96 0.35 12.88
CA THR A 76 13.87 -1.02 13.38
C THR A 76 12.64 -1.18 14.25
N THR A 77 11.71 -2.04 13.85
CA THR A 77 10.52 -2.40 14.63
C THR A 77 10.43 -3.92 14.78
N PRO A 78 9.85 -4.46 15.86
CA PRO A 78 9.64 -5.90 15.97
C PRO A 78 8.67 -6.43 14.89
N GLN A 79 9.07 -7.50 14.20
CA GLN A 79 8.36 -8.06 13.05
C GLN A 79 8.02 -9.55 13.24
N THR A 80 7.68 -9.94 14.47
CA THR A 80 7.57 -11.35 14.89
C THR A 80 6.20 -11.75 15.43
N ASP A 81 5.41 -10.82 15.96
CA ASP A 81 4.06 -11.07 16.48
C ASP A 81 3.24 -9.78 16.58
N TYR A 82 1.92 -9.87 16.35
CA TYR A 82 1.00 -8.73 16.40
C TYR A 82 0.61 -8.29 17.83
N GLY A 83 1.13 -8.95 18.87
CA GLY A 83 0.85 -8.60 20.26
C GLY A 83 1.91 -7.63 20.79
N PRO A 84 2.83 -8.08 21.67
CA PRO A 84 3.99 -7.31 22.08
C PRO A 84 4.75 -6.61 20.94
N GLY A 85 4.88 -7.26 19.78
CA GLY A 85 5.61 -6.69 18.64
C GLY A 85 4.96 -5.42 18.07
N LEU A 86 3.62 -5.42 17.93
CA LEU A 86 2.87 -4.24 17.49
C LEU A 86 3.06 -3.07 18.47
N THR A 87 2.90 -3.32 19.78
CA THR A 87 3.03 -2.28 20.81
C THR A 87 4.41 -1.64 20.82
N GLN A 88 5.46 -2.45 20.74
CA GLN A 88 6.83 -1.93 20.71
C GLN A 88 7.13 -1.22 19.39
N GLY A 89 6.70 -1.77 18.26
CA GLY A 89 6.87 -1.12 16.96
C GLY A 89 6.24 0.26 16.90
N VAL A 90 5.06 0.43 17.51
CA VAL A 90 4.39 1.73 17.64
C VAL A 90 5.23 2.72 18.44
N ALA A 91 5.78 2.29 19.59
CA ALA A 91 6.66 3.15 20.39
C ALA A 91 7.96 3.52 19.64
N ASP A 92 8.50 2.60 18.83
CA ASP A 92 9.71 2.83 18.05
C ASP A 92 9.46 3.83 16.91
N ILE A 93 8.32 3.75 16.22
CA ILE A 93 7.99 4.68 15.13
C ILE A 93 7.53 6.05 15.66
N ASP A 94 6.76 6.12 16.75
CA ASP A 94 6.39 7.37 17.45
C ASP A 94 7.65 8.18 17.78
N LYS A 95 8.62 7.51 18.42
CA LYS A 95 9.90 8.12 18.76
C LYS A 95 10.61 8.67 17.52
N ALA A 96 10.67 7.90 16.43
CA ALA A 96 11.33 8.33 15.19
C ALA A 96 10.62 9.54 14.55
N ILE A 97 9.29 9.53 14.49
CA ILE A 97 8.46 10.64 13.99
C ILE A 97 8.77 11.91 14.79
N LEU A 98 8.65 11.83 16.12
CA LEU A 98 8.82 12.99 17.00
C LEU A 98 10.26 13.53 16.97
N GLU A 99 11.27 12.66 16.87
CA GLU A 99 12.68 13.07 16.76
C GLU A 99 12.94 13.85 15.46
N HIS A 100 12.43 13.37 14.31
CA HIS A 100 12.63 14.03 13.03
C HIS A 100 11.83 15.33 12.90
N LEU A 101 10.56 15.34 13.33
CA LEU A 101 9.76 16.56 13.35
C LEU A 101 10.38 17.64 14.26
N ALA A 102 10.96 17.25 15.41
CA ALA A 102 11.66 18.19 16.29
C ALA A 102 12.94 18.78 15.67
N ASN A 103 13.54 18.10 14.69
CA ASN A 103 14.65 18.63 13.89
C ASN A 103 14.19 19.56 12.76
N GLY A 104 12.87 19.67 12.55
CA GLY A 104 12.24 20.50 11.53
C GLY A 104 12.00 19.79 10.21
N ASP A 105 12.13 18.46 10.18
CA ASP A 105 11.98 17.66 8.96
C ASP A 105 10.52 17.57 8.50
N ASN A 106 10.30 17.45 7.18
CA ASN A 106 9.04 16.87 6.68
C ASN A 106 9.16 15.35 6.72
N VAL A 107 8.15 14.65 7.23
CA VAL A 107 8.21 13.21 7.48
C VAL A 107 7.15 12.47 6.68
N THR A 108 7.54 11.43 5.95
CA THR A 108 6.61 10.42 5.43
C THR A 108 6.93 9.06 6.03
N VAL A 109 5.90 8.36 6.53
CA VAL A 109 6.04 7.06 7.19
C VAL A 109 5.64 5.95 6.24
N TRP A 110 6.56 5.05 5.94
CA TRP A 110 6.30 3.87 5.12
C TRP A 110 6.05 2.61 5.98
N GLY A 111 4.96 1.91 5.67
CA GLY A 111 4.63 0.61 6.26
C GLY A 111 4.22 -0.43 5.20
N TYR A 112 4.61 -1.69 5.42
CA TYR A 112 4.25 -2.81 4.56
C TYR A 112 3.85 -4.03 5.40
N SER A 113 2.68 -4.63 5.13
CA SER A 113 2.17 -5.79 5.86
C SER A 113 2.08 -5.51 7.38
N MET A 114 2.81 -6.22 8.23
CA MET A 114 2.80 -5.98 9.68
C MET A 114 3.25 -4.55 10.06
N SER A 115 4.22 -3.95 9.37
CA SER A 115 4.61 -2.57 9.67
C SER A 115 3.58 -1.54 9.19
N ALA A 116 2.71 -1.88 8.24
CA ALA A 116 1.54 -1.06 7.93
C ALA A 116 0.53 -1.03 9.08
N ALA A 117 0.37 -2.14 9.82
CA ALA A 117 -0.45 -2.16 11.03
C ALA A 117 0.18 -1.35 12.17
N VAL A 118 1.52 -1.34 12.29
CA VAL A 118 2.25 -0.46 13.22
C VAL A 118 2.00 1.01 12.88
N ALA A 119 2.19 1.42 11.62
CA ALA A 119 1.91 2.78 11.15
C ALA A 119 0.44 3.15 11.37
N THR A 120 -0.49 2.23 11.09
CA THR A 120 -1.92 2.45 11.30
C THR A 120 -2.26 2.69 12.77
N GLN A 121 -1.71 1.88 13.68
CA GLN A 121 -1.92 2.09 15.12
C GLN A 121 -1.33 3.41 15.58
N GLU A 122 -0.18 3.81 15.03
CA GLU A 122 0.43 5.10 15.35
C GLU A 122 -0.39 6.28 14.84
N LEU A 123 -0.87 6.22 13.60
CA LEU A 123 -1.82 7.20 13.06
C LEU A 123 -3.05 7.36 13.97
N VAL A 124 -3.62 6.26 14.46
CA VAL A 124 -4.73 6.27 15.43
C VAL A 124 -4.33 6.96 16.74
N ASN A 125 -3.13 6.70 17.26
CA ASN A 125 -2.64 7.33 18.49
C ASN A 125 -2.46 8.83 18.33
N LEU A 126 -1.83 9.26 17.22
CA LEU A 126 -1.59 10.67 16.91
C LEU A 126 -2.92 11.42 16.75
N LEU A 127 -3.90 10.86 16.05
CA LEU A 127 -5.24 11.45 15.92
C LEU A 127 -5.99 11.53 17.26
N ALA A 128 -5.67 10.66 18.22
CA ALA A 128 -6.26 10.67 19.55
C ALA A 128 -5.63 11.70 20.51
N LEU A 129 -4.49 12.30 20.15
CA LEU A 129 -3.88 13.38 20.94
C LEU A 129 -4.80 14.61 20.98
N PRO A 130 -4.72 15.43 22.04
CA PRO A 130 -5.36 16.75 22.05
C PRO A 130 -4.92 17.58 20.82
N PRO A 131 -5.80 18.40 20.20
CA PRO A 131 -5.45 19.12 18.97
C PRO A 131 -4.21 20.02 19.04
N GLY A 132 -3.81 20.49 20.23
CA GLY A 132 -2.59 21.29 20.43
C GLY A 132 -1.32 20.47 20.64
N GLU A 133 -1.43 19.15 20.72
CA GLU A 133 -0.33 18.19 20.90
C GLU A 133 -0.12 17.32 19.65
N GLN A 134 -1.04 17.38 18.68
CA GLN A 134 -0.91 16.72 17.39
C GLN A 134 0.26 17.35 16.58
N PRO A 135 1.17 16.55 16.02
CA PRO A 135 2.07 17.00 14.95
C PRO A 135 1.36 17.82 13.87
N ASP A 136 2.11 18.76 13.28
CA ASP A 136 1.59 19.57 12.18
C ASP A 136 1.30 18.65 10.97
N PRO A 137 0.05 18.59 10.46
CA PRO A 137 -0.29 17.73 9.34
C PRO A 137 0.41 18.13 8.03
N ASP A 138 0.90 19.36 7.90
CA ASP A 138 1.69 19.78 6.73
C ASP A 138 3.09 19.12 6.70
N HIS A 139 3.52 18.53 7.82
CA HIS A 139 4.85 17.94 7.99
C HIS A 139 4.83 16.41 8.22
N LEU A 140 3.66 15.76 8.20
CA LEU A 140 3.53 14.32 8.45
C LEU A 140 2.51 13.64 7.54
N SER A 141 2.95 12.62 6.80
CA SER A 141 2.10 11.77 5.96
C SER A 141 2.43 10.28 6.13
N PHE A 142 1.55 9.41 5.64
CA PHE A 142 1.69 7.95 5.72
C PHE A 142 1.52 7.30 4.35
N VAL A 143 2.34 6.29 4.06
CA VAL A 143 2.24 5.48 2.83
C VAL A 143 2.28 4.01 3.21
N LEU A 144 1.22 3.28 2.89
CA LEU A 144 0.95 1.94 3.39
C LEU A 144 0.74 0.99 2.21
N LEU A 145 1.57 -0.04 2.08
CA LEU A 145 1.36 -1.13 1.13
C LEU A 145 0.85 -2.37 1.86
N GLU A 146 -0.13 -3.05 1.27
CA GLU A 146 -0.62 -4.32 1.79
C GLU A 146 -1.03 -4.19 3.27
N ASN A 147 -1.73 -3.10 3.59
CA ASN A 147 -2.27 -2.81 4.90
C ASN A 147 -3.53 -3.63 5.22
N LEU A 148 -3.39 -4.64 6.08
CA LEU A 148 -4.50 -5.52 6.48
C LEU A 148 -5.64 -4.78 7.21
N GLY A 149 -5.39 -3.55 7.69
CA GLY A 149 -6.37 -2.67 8.34
C GLY A 149 -7.15 -1.76 7.38
N THR A 150 -6.97 -1.87 6.06
CA THR A 150 -7.75 -1.07 5.09
C THR A 150 -9.26 -1.36 5.20
N PRO A 151 -10.16 -0.35 5.18
CA PRO A 151 -11.58 -0.53 5.50
C PRO A 151 -12.32 -1.56 4.62
N ASN A 152 -12.08 -1.53 3.31
CA ASN A 152 -12.64 -2.49 2.37
C ASN A 152 -11.54 -3.39 1.79
N GLY A 153 -11.65 -4.70 2.02
CA GLY A 153 -10.72 -5.72 1.51
C GLY A 153 -9.68 -6.20 2.52
N GLY A 154 -9.33 -5.37 3.52
CA GLY A 154 -8.40 -5.73 4.58
C GLY A 154 -8.78 -7.00 5.32
N PHE A 155 -7.84 -7.90 5.55
CA PHE A 155 -8.12 -9.14 6.29
C PHE A 155 -8.62 -8.84 7.72
N PHE A 156 -8.10 -7.79 8.38
CA PHE A 156 -8.53 -7.43 9.73
C PHE A 156 -9.87 -6.72 9.80
N THR A 157 -10.35 -6.17 8.68
CA THR A 157 -11.63 -5.45 8.57
C THR A 157 -12.74 -6.34 8.01
N ARG A 158 -12.40 -7.35 7.20
CA ARG A 158 -13.33 -8.37 6.71
C ARG A 158 -13.92 -9.23 7.82
N PHE A 159 -13.15 -9.54 8.85
CA PHE A 159 -13.60 -10.33 9.99
C PHE A 159 -13.74 -9.45 11.23
N GLU A 160 -14.99 -9.14 11.57
CA GLU A 160 -15.32 -8.36 12.77
C GLU A 160 -14.70 -8.97 14.03
N GLY A 161 -14.25 -8.10 14.95
CA GLY A 161 -13.67 -8.53 16.21
C GLY A 161 -12.23 -9.02 16.12
N SER A 162 -11.51 -8.72 15.03
CA SER A 162 -10.07 -9.00 14.91
C SER A 162 -9.24 -8.36 16.04
N GLY A 163 -9.72 -7.26 16.61
CA GLY A 163 -9.03 -6.49 17.65
C GLY A 163 -7.80 -5.73 17.13
N MET A 164 -7.58 -5.75 15.82
CA MET A 164 -6.50 -5.04 15.14
C MET A 164 -6.97 -3.64 14.74
N PRO A 165 -6.05 -2.66 14.63
CA PRO A 165 -6.40 -1.31 14.21
C PRO A 165 -6.89 -1.29 12.76
N MET A 166 -7.98 -0.57 12.54
CA MET A 166 -8.45 -0.19 11.21
C MET A 166 -7.88 1.18 10.88
N THR A 167 -7.46 1.39 9.63
CA THR A 167 -7.02 2.70 9.17
C THR A 167 -8.19 3.68 9.17
N PRO A 168 -8.09 4.79 9.92
CA PRO A 168 -9.08 5.86 9.84
C PRO A 168 -9.16 6.35 8.39
N PRO A 169 -10.34 6.33 7.75
CA PRO A 169 -10.44 6.77 6.37
C PRO A 169 -10.22 8.28 6.22
N ASP A 170 -10.55 9.05 7.26
CA ASP A 170 -10.36 10.49 7.30
C ASP A 170 -9.62 10.93 8.58
N GLY A 171 -8.96 12.08 8.50
CA GLY A 171 -8.10 12.62 9.54
C GLY A 171 -7.23 13.78 9.03
N ILE A 172 -6.45 14.39 9.93
CA ILE A 172 -5.61 15.53 9.53
C ILE A 172 -4.34 15.11 8.76
N TYR A 173 -3.85 13.89 8.96
CA TYR A 173 -2.64 13.40 8.29
C TYR A 173 -3.01 12.68 6.99
N HIS A 174 -2.42 13.14 5.88
CA HIS A 174 -2.63 12.51 4.59
C HIS A 174 -2.07 11.08 4.58
N THR A 175 -2.85 10.13 4.05
CA THR A 175 -2.49 8.72 4.02
C THR A 175 -2.72 8.11 2.65
N ASP A 176 -1.76 7.35 2.15
CA ASP A 176 -1.87 6.58 0.91
C ASP A 176 -1.91 5.09 1.23
N SER A 177 -2.94 4.39 0.75
CA SER A 177 -3.11 2.95 0.98
C SER A 177 -3.13 2.18 -0.35
N TYR A 178 -2.09 1.40 -0.59
CA TYR A 178 -1.94 0.52 -1.75
C TYR A 178 -2.34 -0.91 -1.42
N THR A 179 -3.22 -1.46 -2.25
CA THR A 179 -3.69 -2.85 -2.20
C THR A 179 -3.31 -3.55 -3.49
N ILE A 180 -2.79 -4.78 -3.42
CA ILE A 180 -2.57 -5.62 -4.59
C ILE A 180 -3.84 -6.44 -4.85
N GLU A 181 -4.35 -6.38 -6.08
CA GLU A 181 -5.53 -7.14 -6.50
C GLU A 181 -5.36 -8.64 -6.22
N TYR A 182 -6.38 -9.26 -5.62
CA TYR A 182 -6.42 -10.65 -5.17
C TYR A 182 -5.42 -11.02 -4.07
N SER A 183 -4.66 -10.08 -3.50
CA SER A 183 -3.90 -10.38 -2.29
C SER A 183 -4.86 -10.65 -1.14
N GLY A 184 -4.90 -11.88 -0.62
CA GLY A 184 -5.77 -12.22 0.50
C GLY A 184 -5.49 -11.47 1.81
N ALA A 185 -4.45 -10.63 1.87
CA ALA A 185 -4.20 -9.75 3.01
C ALA A 185 -5.05 -8.47 2.99
N THR A 186 -5.33 -7.94 1.81
CA THR A 186 -5.79 -6.56 1.59
C THR A 186 -6.88 -6.43 0.53
N ASP A 187 -7.01 -7.44 -0.31
CA ASP A 187 -8.08 -7.64 -1.26
C ASP A 187 -8.75 -9.01 -1.03
N PHE A 188 -9.17 -9.23 0.21
CA PHE A 188 -9.91 -10.43 0.57
C PHE A 188 -11.36 -10.30 0.06
N PRO A 189 -11.97 -11.38 -0.50
CA PRO A 189 -13.28 -11.30 -1.13
C PRO A 189 -14.40 -10.96 -0.14
N LYS A 190 -15.34 -10.10 -0.57
CA LYS A 190 -16.55 -9.73 0.19
C LYS A 190 -17.48 -10.92 0.39
N TYR A 191 -17.58 -11.82 -0.60
CA TYR A 191 -18.49 -12.96 -0.59
C TYR A 191 -17.73 -14.31 -0.48
N PRO A 192 -17.37 -14.76 0.74
CA PRO A 192 -16.54 -15.96 0.94
C PRO A 192 -17.22 -17.28 0.55
N LEU A 193 -18.53 -17.28 0.27
CA LEU A 193 -19.23 -18.44 -0.30
C LEU A 193 -18.80 -18.72 -1.75
N ASN A 194 -18.18 -17.75 -2.43
CA ASN A 194 -17.46 -18.00 -3.66
C ASN A 194 -16.10 -18.65 -3.35
N PHE A 195 -16.08 -19.99 -3.33
CA PHE A 195 -14.87 -20.74 -3.01
C PHE A 195 -13.74 -20.55 -4.02
N LEU A 196 -14.02 -20.14 -5.26
CA LEU A 196 -12.97 -19.84 -6.23
C LEU A 196 -12.28 -18.52 -5.87
N ALA A 197 -13.06 -17.50 -5.52
CA ALA A 197 -12.52 -16.23 -5.03
C ALA A 197 -11.71 -16.43 -3.76
N LEU A 198 -12.22 -17.21 -2.81
CA LEU A 198 -11.50 -17.56 -1.58
C LEU A 198 -10.19 -18.30 -1.87
N ALA A 199 -10.21 -19.31 -2.74
CA ALA A 199 -9.00 -20.04 -3.11
C ALA A 199 -7.97 -19.14 -3.80
N ASN A 200 -8.43 -18.24 -4.68
CA ASN A 200 -7.57 -17.28 -5.36
C ASN A 200 -6.96 -16.26 -4.40
N ALA A 201 -7.74 -15.71 -3.47
CA ALA A 201 -7.25 -14.81 -2.45
C ALA A 201 -6.22 -15.47 -1.52
N MET A 202 -6.44 -16.73 -1.13
CA MET A 202 -5.47 -17.50 -0.34
C MET A 202 -4.19 -17.78 -1.11
N ALA A 203 -4.29 -18.06 -2.42
CA ALA A 203 -3.12 -18.17 -3.28
C ALA A 203 -2.39 -16.82 -3.41
N GLY A 204 -3.13 -15.71 -3.50
CA GLY A 204 -2.59 -14.35 -3.52
C GLY A 204 -1.90 -13.98 -2.21
N TYR A 205 -2.41 -14.42 -1.06
CA TYR A 205 -1.70 -14.27 0.21
C TYR A 205 -0.32 -14.97 0.21
N VAL A 206 -0.18 -16.08 -0.51
CA VAL A 206 1.08 -16.83 -0.59
C VAL A 206 2.03 -16.24 -1.64
N SER A 207 1.51 -15.75 -2.76
CA SER A 207 2.28 -15.39 -3.95
C SER A 207 2.43 -13.89 -4.18
N LEU A 208 1.43 -13.08 -3.83
CA LEU A 208 1.40 -11.63 -3.98
C LEU A 208 1.74 -10.88 -2.69
N HIS A 209 1.13 -11.26 -1.56
CA HIS A 209 1.38 -10.57 -0.29
C HIS A 209 2.87 -10.49 0.12
N PRO A 210 3.76 -11.48 -0.14
CA PRO A 210 5.19 -11.34 0.13
C PRO A 210 5.93 -10.42 -0.88
N ALA A 211 5.20 -9.56 -1.60
CA ALA A 211 5.65 -8.57 -2.60
C ALA A 211 7.04 -7.98 -2.37
N LEU A 212 7.30 -7.49 -1.16
CA LEU A 212 8.56 -6.84 -0.82
C LEU A 212 9.40 -7.62 0.20
N LEU A 213 9.06 -8.87 0.51
CA LEU A 213 9.84 -9.71 1.44
C LEU A 213 11.14 -10.21 0.77
N PRO A 214 12.33 -9.72 1.20
CA PRO A 214 13.54 -10.03 0.45
C PRO A 214 13.92 -11.52 0.57
N GLY A 215 14.07 -12.17 -0.58
CA GLY A 215 14.42 -13.59 -0.69
C GLY A 215 13.23 -14.54 -0.60
N TRP A 216 12.00 -14.03 -0.48
CA TRP A 216 10.80 -14.85 -0.54
C TRP A 216 10.32 -14.98 -2.01
N PRO A 217 9.89 -16.18 -2.46
CA PRO A 217 9.29 -16.31 -3.78
C PRO A 217 7.98 -15.54 -3.86
N THR A 218 7.89 -14.59 -4.78
CA THR A 218 6.68 -13.82 -5.09
C THR A 218 6.48 -13.73 -6.60
N THR A 219 5.23 -13.65 -7.04
CA THR A 219 4.85 -13.36 -8.43
C THR A 219 4.58 -11.88 -8.67
N PHE A 220 4.64 -11.06 -7.62
CA PHE A 220 4.50 -9.61 -7.72
C PHE A 220 5.78 -8.97 -8.25
N ASP A 221 5.63 -8.05 -9.20
CA ASP A 221 6.68 -7.16 -9.68
C ASP A 221 6.39 -5.75 -9.12
N PRO A 222 7.28 -5.15 -8.31
CA PRO A 222 7.08 -3.80 -7.79
C PRO A 222 6.84 -2.74 -8.86
N SER A 223 7.33 -2.93 -10.09
CA SER A 223 7.06 -1.99 -11.19
C SER A 223 5.59 -1.96 -11.62
N SER A 224 4.79 -2.99 -11.29
CA SER A 224 3.35 -3.01 -11.54
C SER A 224 2.57 -1.93 -10.79
N VAL A 225 3.17 -1.27 -9.78
CA VAL A 225 2.56 -0.09 -9.16
C VAL A 225 2.27 1.03 -10.17
N ALA A 226 3.01 1.07 -11.30
CA ALA A 226 2.76 2.04 -12.37
C ALA A 226 1.39 1.87 -13.05
N ASP A 227 0.74 0.71 -12.87
CA ASP A 227 -0.60 0.41 -13.38
C ASP A 227 -1.68 0.61 -12.31
N ALA A 228 -1.33 1.14 -11.13
CA ALA A 228 -2.28 1.34 -10.05
C ALA A 228 -3.38 2.34 -10.44
N VAL A 229 -4.58 2.09 -9.93
CA VAL A 229 -5.73 2.97 -10.09
C VAL A 229 -6.22 3.45 -8.74
N GLN A 230 -6.58 4.73 -8.67
CA GLN A 230 -7.24 5.28 -7.48
C GLN A 230 -8.67 4.72 -7.40
N LEU A 231 -9.02 4.16 -6.25
CA LEU A 231 -10.34 3.64 -5.95
C LEU A 231 -11.27 4.77 -5.50
N PRO A 232 -12.57 4.67 -5.80
CA PRO A 232 -13.53 5.66 -5.33
C PRO A 232 -13.72 5.59 -3.81
N THR A 233 -13.98 6.75 -3.21
CA THR A 233 -14.37 6.91 -1.81
C THR A 233 -15.82 7.38 -1.71
N SER A 234 -16.46 7.18 -0.55
CA SER A 234 -17.86 7.53 -0.31
C SER A 234 -18.04 9.04 -0.14
N GLU A 235 -17.01 9.71 0.38
CA GLU A 235 -16.92 11.14 0.60
C GLU A 235 -15.50 11.65 0.25
N ASP A 236 -15.28 12.95 0.38
CA ASP A 236 -13.94 13.55 0.28
C ASP A 236 -13.19 13.30 1.60
N VAL A 237 -12.29 12.31 1.59
CA VAL A 237 -11.54 11.85 2.78
C VAL A 237 -10.04 12.05 2.54
N ASN A 238 -9.27 12.25 3.61
CA ASN A 238 -7.83 12.51 3.50
C ASN A 238 -6.95 11.25 3.32
N THR A 239 -7.57 10.10 3.03
CA THR A 239 -6.87 8.87 2.66
C THR A 239 -7.13 8.52 1.21
N ASP A 240 -6.08 8.43 0.41
CA ASP A 240 -6.15 7.94 -0.96
C ASP A 240 -5.95 6.42 -1.01
N TYR A 241 -6.83 5.73 -1.73
CA TYR A 241 -6.80 4.28 -1.88
C TYR A 241 -6.43 3.91 -3.30
N PHE A 242 -5.43 3.05 -3.46
CA PHE A 242 -4.94 2.60 -4.77
C PHE A 242 -5.02 1.08 -4.87
N LEU A 243 -5.54 0.58 -5.99
CA LEU A 243 -5.52 -0.84 -6.34
C LEU A 243 -4.46 -1.08 -7.42
N ILE A 244 -3.52 -1.98 -7.15
CA ILE A 244 -2.52 -2.45 -8.11
C ILE A 244 -3.09 -3.70 -8.80
N PRO A 245 -3.49 -3.63 -10.09
CA PRO A 245 -4.08 -4.75 -10.81
C PRO A 245 -3.07 -5.89 -11.00
N THR A 246 -3.56 -7.13 -11.11
CA THR A 246 -2.72 -8.31 -11.36
C THR A 246 -3.14 -9.02 -12.63
N GLN A 247 -2.23 -9.15 -13.60
CA GLN A 247 -2.57 -9.82 -14.86
C GLN A 247 -2.88 -11.31 -14.66
N ASN A 248 -2.20 -11.98 -13.73
CA ASN A 248 -2.32 -13.42 -13.51
C ASN A 248 -3.11 -13.72 -12.25
N LEU A 249 -4.10 -14.62 -12.35
CA LEU A 249 -4.79 -15.16 -11.19
C LEU A 249 -3.81 -15.97 -10.32
N PRO A 250 -3.60 -15.60 -9.05
CA PRO A 250 -2.73 -16.35 -8.14
C PRO A 250 -3.06 -17.84 -8.03
N LEU A 251 -4.34 -18.21 -8.15
CA LEU A 251 -4.80 -19.61 -8.12
C LEU A 251 -4.13 -20.49 -9.19
N LEU A 252 -3.63 -19.88 -10.27
CA LEU A 252 -3.02 -20.58 -11.40
C LEU A 252 -1.48 -20.56 -11.37
N ASP A 253 -0.85 -19.91 -10.39
CA ASP A 253 0.62 -19.78 -10.32
C ASP A 253 1.33 -21.15 -10.32
N GLY A 254 0.79 -22.12 -9.57
CA GLY A 254 1.33 -23.48 -9.55
C GLY A 254 1.28 -24.18 -10.92
N ILE A 255 0.28 -23.88 -11.75
CA ILE A 255 0.20 -24.39 -13.12
C ILE A 255 1.24 -23.69 -13.99
N ARG A 256 1.40 -22.37 -13.85
CA ARG A 256 2.38 -21.59 -14.62
C ARG A 256 3.82 -22.01 -14.37
N TRP A 257 4.13 -22.53 -13.19
CA TRP A 257 5.47 -23.05 -12.86
C TRP A 257 5.84 -24.32 -13.62
N VAL A 258 4.89 -25.03 -14.23
CA VAL A 258 5.18 -26.18 -15.08
C VAL A 258 5.77 -25.68 -16.40
N PRO A 259 7.03 -25.98 -16.73
CA PRO A 259 7.68 -25.42 -17.92
C PRO A 259 6.95 -25.77 -19.22
N PHE A 260 7.07 -24.89 -20.21
CA PHE A 260 6.56 -25.02 -21.58
C PHE A 260 5.03 -25.04 -21.71
N PHE A 261 4.34 -25.96 -21.04
CA PHE A 261 2.87 -26.09 -21.16
C PHE A 261 2.09 -25.32 -20.10
N GLY A 262 2.67 -25.07 -18.93
CA GLY A 262 2.00 -24.43 -17.79
C GLY A 262 1.41 -23.05 -18.13
N PRO A 263 2.19 -22.11 -18.68
CA PRO A 263 1.68 -20.80 -19.07
C PRO A 263 0.52 -20.88 -20.07
N ALA A 264 0.64 -21.70 -21.12
CA ALA A 264 -0.43 -21.87 -22.10
C ALA A 264 -1.71 -22.47 -21.48
N MET A 265 -1.58 -23.44 -20.57
CA MET A 265 -2.74 -24.03 -19.88
C MET A 265 -3.39 -23.05 -18.90
N ALA A 266 -2.59 -22.25 -18.19
CA ALA A 266 -3.10 -21.23 -17.30
C ALA A 266 -3.84 -20.13 -18.09
N ASP A 267 -3.25 -19.65 -19.19
CA ASP A 267 -3.83 -18.61 -20.02
C ASP A 267 -5.08 -19.11 -20.77
N LEU A 268 -5.17 -20.41 -21.08
CA LEU A 268 -6.37 -21.03 -21.65
C LEU A 268 -7.60 -20.89 -20.74
N VAL A 269 -7.42 -21.07 -19.43
CA VAL A 269 -8.53 -21.14 -18.47
C VAL A 269 -8.73 -19.84 -17.69
N GLN A 270 -7.69 -19.01 -17.61
CA GLN A 270 -7.66 -17.82 -16.76
C GLN A 270 -8.83 -16.87 -17.02
N PRO A 271 -9.15 -16.45 -18.26
CA PRO A 271 -10.14 -15.40 -18.45
C PRO A 271 -11.53 -15.85 -17.98
N ALA A 272 -11.96 -17.06 -18.35
CA ALA A 272 -13.22 -17.62 -17.85
C ALA A 272 -13.20 -17.81 -16.31
N LEU A 273 -12.07 -18.23 -15.74
CA LEU A 273 -11.93 -18.39 -14.29
C LEU A 273 -11.95 -17.05 -13.55
N ARG A 274 -11.41 -15.98 -14.14
CA ARG A 274 -11.45 -14.62 -13.60
C ARG A 274 -12.88 -14.15 -13.43
N VAL A 275 -13.73 -14.34 -14.44
CA VAL A 275 -15.18 -14.04 -14.34
C VAL A 275 -15.81 -14.71 -13.13
N LEU A 276 -15.50 -15.98 -12.88
CA LEU A 276 -16.06 -16.72 -11.75
C LEU A 276 -15.48 -16.29 -10.40
N ILE A 277 -14.22 -15.88 -10.36
CA ILE A 277 -13.55 -15.36 -9.15
C ILE A 277 -14.08 -13.98 -8.79
N ASP A 278 -14.27 -13.10 -9.78
CA ASP A 278 -14.69 -11.72 -9.57
C ASP A 278 -16.10 -11.60 -9.00
N LEU A 279 -16.95 -12.63 -9.17
CA LEU A 279 -18.22 -12.78 -8.45
C LEU A 279 -18.08 -12.80 -6.91
N GLY A 280 -16.88 -13.01 -6.37
CA GLY A 280 -16.58 -12.94 -4.94
C GLY A 280 -16.27 -11.53 -4.43
N TYR A 281 -16.12 -10.57 -5.34
CA TYR A 281 -15.72 -9.20 -5.09
C TYR A 281 -16.84 -8.23 -5.45
N ASP A 282 -16.78 -7.04 -4.86
CA ASP A 282 -17.64 -5.92 -5.22
C ASP A 282 -16.73 -4.71 -5.40
N ARG A 283 -16.33 -4.46 -6.65
CA ARG A 283 -15.41 -3.36 -7.00
C ARG A 283 -16.10 -2.00 -7.04
N SER A 284 -17.44 -1.97 -6.88
CA SER A 284 -18.22 -0.73 -6.86
C SER A 284 -18.32 -0.12 -5.46
N ASP A 285 -18.08 -0.93 -4.42
CA ASP A 285 -18.06 -0.44 -3.05
C ASP A 285 -16.92 0.58 -2.84
N PRO A 286 -17.19 1.69 -2.13
CA PRO A 286 -16.14 2.63 -1.75
C PRO A 286 -15.03 1.98 -0.92
N ALA A 287 -13.79 2.44 -1.11
CA ALA A 287 -12.62 1.87 -0.42
C ALA A 287 -12.52 2.26 1.06
N ASP A 288 -13.10 3.40 1.43
CA ASP A 288 -13.10 4.03 2.76
C ASP A 288 -14.15 3.44 3.72
N VAL A 289 -15.11 2.67 3.21
CA VAL A 289 -16.19 2.12 4.03
C VAL A 289 -15.80 0.75 4.58
N LEU A 290 -15.86 0.60 5.91
CA LEU A 290 -15.67 -0.69 6.57
C LEU A 290 -16.63 -1.73 5.99
N THR A 291 -16.07 -2.74 5.34
CA THR A 291 -16.85 -3.75 4.62
C THR A 291 -16.51 -5.15 5.12
N PRO A 292 -17.21 -5.68 6.15
CA PRO A 292 -17.07 -7.05 6.60
C PRO A 292 -17.46 -8.07 5.51
N VAL A 293 -17.09 -9.33 5.71
CA VAL A 293 -17.59 -10.42 4.85
C VAL A 293 -19.11 -10.48 4.87
N SER A 294 -19.70 -10.75 3.70
CA SER A 294 -21.12 -10.99 3.53
C SER A 294 -21.38 -12.47 3.26
N TRP A 295 -22.14 -13.11 4.15
CA TRP A 295 -22.60 -14.50 3.99
C TRP A 295 -23.81 -14.63 3.04
N SER A 296 -24.27 -13.51 2.48
CA SER A 296 -25.31 -13.50 1.46
C SER A 296 -24.74 -13.84 0.08
N LEU A 297 -25.62 -14.16 -0.87
CA LEU A 297 -25.24 -14.21 -2.27
C LEU A 297 -25.40 -12.81 -2.85
N PRO A 298 -24.43 -12.30 -3.62
CA PRO A 298 -24.59 -11.03 -4.33
C PRO A 298 -25.73 -11.12 -5.34
N THR A 299 -26.28 -9.96 -5.72
CA THR A 299 -27.06 -9.86 -6.94
C THR A 299 -26.11 -10.05 -8.12
N ILE A 300 -26.44 -10.97 -9.03
CA ILE A 300 -25.59 -11.31 -10.17
C ILE A 300 -26.41 -11.10 -11.44
N ASP A 301 -25.88 -10.28 -12.35
CA ASP A 301 -26.34 -10.21 -13.73
C ASP A 301 -25.79 -11.41 -14.51
N TRP A 302 -26.61 -12.46 -14.60
CA TRP A 302 -26.23 -13.69 -15.28
C TRP A 302 -26.10 -13.54 -16.80
N ASP A 303 -26.71 -12.53 -17.41
CA ASP A 303 -26.52 -12.26 -18.84
C ASP A 303 -25.12 -11.68 -19.09
N THR A 304 -24.66 -10.79 -18.21
CA THR A 304 -23.28 -10.26 -18.23
C THR A 304 -22.26 -11.35 -17.92
N VAL A 305 -22.52 -12.21 -16.92
CA VAL A 305 -21.66 -13.38 -16.64
C VAL A 305 -21.55 -14.30 -17.85
N ALA A 306 -22.67 -14.64 -18.50
CA ALA A 306 -22.67 -15.53 -19.65
C ALA A 306 -21.85 -14.96 -20.82
N GLN A 307 -22.01 -13.66 -21.12
CA GLN A 307 -21.23 -12.97 -22.15
C GLN A 307 -19.73 -12.97 -21.83
N ASN A 308 -19.37 -12.64 -20.59
CA ASN A 308 -17.97 -12.60 -20.18
C ASN A 308 -17.35 -14.01 -20.14
N LEU A 309 -18.11 -15.05 -19.82
CA LEU A 309 -17.62 -16.43 -19.92
C LEU A 309 -17.37 -16.84 -21.37
N GLU A 310 -18.28 -16.54 -22.29
CA GLU A 310 -18.10 -16.81 -23.73
C GLU A 310 -16.85 -16.11 -24.26
N LEU A 311 -16.73 -14.81 -24.00
CA LEU A 311 -15.56 -14.01 -24.34
C LEU A 311 -14.29 -14.55 -23.68
N GLY A 312 -14.35 -14.94 -22.41
CA GLY A 312 -13.23 -15.50 -21.68
C GLY A 312 -12.72 -16.82 -22.26
N PHE A 313 -13.61 -17.67 -22.78
CA PHE A 313 -13.19 -18.88 -23.50
C PHE A 313 -12.46 -18.54 -24.80
N GLU A 314 -12.97 -17.59 -25.58
CA GLU A 314 -12.34 -17.15 -26.84
C GLU A 314 -10.97 -16.51 -26.60
N GLN A 315 -10.89 -15.64 -25.60
CA GLN A 315 -9.66 -14.98 -25.18
C GLN A 315 -8.64 -15.97 -24.66
N GLY A 316 -9.05 -16.92 -23.82
CA GLY A 316 -8.15 -17.94 -23.28
C GLY A 316 -7.58 -18.83 -24.39
N TRP A 317 -8.43 -19.23 -25.35
CA TRP A 317 -7.98 -19.98 -26.53
C TRP A 317 -6.95 -19.21 -27.37
N THR A 318 -7.14 -17.91 -27.53
CA THR A 318 -6.21 -17.02 -28.25
C THR A 318 -4.89 -16.87 -27.49
N ALA A 319 -4.96 -16.55 -26.19
CA ALA A 319 -3.78 -16.38 -25.34
C ALA A 319 -2.94 -17.67 -25.25
N ALA A 320 -3.58 -18.83 -25.13
CA ALA A 320 -2.88 -20.12 -25.13
C ALA A 320 -2.13 -20.39 -26.45
N GLN A 321 -2.72 -20.03 -27.60
CA GLN A 321 -2.04 -20.14 -28.90
C GLN A 321 -0.85 -19.19 -29.02
N VAL A 322 -0.97 -17.96 -28.50
CA VAL A 322 0.16 -17.03 -28.43
C VAL A 322 1.28 -17.62 -27.57
N GLN A 323 0.98 -18.14 -26.38
CA GLN A 323 1.96 -18.78 -25.50
C GLN A 323 2.67 -19.98 -26.14
N LEU A 324 1.96 -20.72 -26.99
CA LEU A 324 2.52 -21.86 -27.74
C LEU A 324 3.27 -21.44 -29.02
N GLY A 325 3.35 -20.13 -29.32
CA GLY A 325 3.99 -19.60 -30.52
C GLY A 325 3.22 -19.89 -31.82
N MET A 326 1.91 -20.19 -31.73
CA MET A 326 1.04 -20.43 -32.87
C MET A 326 0.48 -19.12 -33.45
N LEU A 327 0.31 -18.10 -32.60
CA LEU A 327 -0.12 -16.75 -32.95
C LEU A 327 0.93 -15.73 -32.47
N PRO A 328 1.04 -14.54 -33.10
CA PRO A 328 1.95 -13.49 -32.63
C PRO A 328 1.42 -12.79 -31.37
N GLU A 329 2.32 -12.18 -30.59
CA GLU A 329 1.97 -11.44 -29.36
C GLU A 329 0.93 -10.32 -29.56
N SER A 330 0.85 -9.76 -30.78
CA SER A 330 -0.16 -8.75 -31.12
C SER A 330 -1.59 -9.25 -31.09
N GLU A 331 -1.80 -10.57 -31.02
CA GLU A 331 -3.13 -11.20 -30.88
C GLU A 331 -3.51 -11.41 -29.40
N LEU A 332 -2.66 -11.03 -28.44
CA LEU A 332 -3.07 -11.09 -27.03
C LEU A 332 -4.33 -10.23 -26.83
N PRO A 333 -5.36 -10.76 -26.15
CA PRO A 333 -6.53 -9.96 -25.83
C PRO A 333 -6.15 -8.76 -24.97
N ASP A 334 -6.89 -7.66 -25.13
CA ASP A 334 -6.59 -6.37 -24.51
C ASP A 334 -7.73 -5.83 -23.65
N LEU A 335 -8.66 -6.71 -23.25
CA LEU A 335 -9.85 -6.36 -22.49
C LEU A 335 -10.28 -7.49 -21.56
N TYR A 336 -11.19 -7.17 -20.64
CA TYR A 336 -11.76 -8.11 -19.69
C TYR A 336 -12.54 -9.25 -20.39
N PRO A 337 -12.43 -10.53 -19.96
CA PRO A 337 -11.75 -10.99 -18.75
C PRO A 337 -10.29 -11.43 -18.87
N TYR A 338 -9.61 -11.18 -19.99
CA TYR A 338 -8.19 -11.46 -20.09
C TYR A 338 -7.36 -10.47 -19.27
N LEU A 339 -7.61 -9.17 -19.42
CA LEU A 339 -7.07 -8.14 -18.52
C LEU A 339 -7.97 -7.99 -17.27
N PRO A 340 -7.44 -7.48 -16.14
CA PRO A 340 -8.23 -7.20 -14.95
C PRO A 340 -9.31 -6.16 -15.25
N ASP A 341 -10.47 -6.30 -14.60
CA ASP A 341 -11.50 -5.26 -14.67
C ASP A 341 -11.50 -4.41 -13.39
N LEU A 342 -11.27 -3.12 -13.61
CA LEU A 342 -11.27 -2.09 -12.56
C LEU A 342 -12.58 -1.28 -12.58
N SER A 343 -13.51 -1.58 -13.50
CA SER A 343 -14.76 -0.84 -13.72
C SER A 343 -16.01 -1.46 -13.07
N GLY A 344 -15.89 -2.64 -12.45
CA GLY A 344 -16.93 -3.24 -11.61
C GLY A 344 -17.95 -4.13 -12.32
N LEU A 345 -17.52 -4.89 -13.33
CA LEU A 345 -18.39 -5.52 -14.32
C LEU A 345 -19.18 -6.76 -13.91
N ILE A 346 -19.30 -7.11 -12.63
CA ILE A 346 -20.21 -8.19 -12.27
C ILE A 346 -20.99 -7.92 -10.97
N GLY A 347 -21.82 -6.88 -11.00
CA GLY A 347 -22.98 -6.80 -10.12
C GLY A 347 -23.48 -5.39 -9.81
N VAL A 348 -24.67 -5.06 -10.32
CA VAL A 348 -25.73 -4.42 -9.52
C VAL A 348 -26.94 -5.33 -9.56
#